data_AF-A0A6I5CF42-F1
#
_entry.id   AF-A0A6I5CF42-F1
#
_cell.length_a   1.000
_cell.length_b   1.000
_cell.length_c   1.000
_cell.angle_alpha   90.00
_cell.angle_beta   90.00
_cell.angle_gamma   90.00
#
_symmetry.space_group_name_H-M   'P 1'
#
loop_
_entity.id
_entity.type
_entity.pdbx_description
1 polymer ?
#
loop_
_entity_poly.entity_id
_entity_poly.type
_entity_poly.pdbx_seq_one_letter_code
_entity_poly.pdbx_strand_id
1 'polypeptide(L)'
;MKFIQLFSDVRARPNAYGLNGSFRELVAFVNGCNAATGTDLLHGFSRRMAIRLGWGENLYWALLVANIALPSARVQSLDNLGRQYDERLTAVLFDELLDFLSSAPGERSS
;
A
#
# COMPACT_ATOMS: atom_id res chain seq x y z
N MET A 1 2.63 18.99 -2.46
CA MET A 1 2.66 17.97 -3.54
C MET A 1 1.55 16.98 -3.25
N LYS A 2 0.61 16.71 -4.18
CA LYS A 2 -0.48 15.76 -3.90
C LYS A 2 0.09 14.34 -3.96
N PHE A 3 0.14 13.61 -2.84
CA PHE A 3 0.70 12.24 -2.77
C PHE A 3 0.10 11.29 -3.82
N ILE A 4 -1.15 11.51 -4.24
CA ILE A 4 -1.78 10.83 -5.37
C ILE A 4 -0.92 10.93 -6.64
N GLN A 5 -0.44 12.12 -7.00
CA GLN A 5 0.39 12.32 -8.19
C GLN A 5 1.74 11.61 -8.05
N LEU A 6 2.35 11.69 -6.87
CA LEU A 6 3.61 10.99 -6.58
C LEU A 6 3.46 9.48 -6.76
N PHE A 7 2.46 8.87 -6.12
CA PHE A 7 2.29 7.42 -6.19
C PHE A 7 1.83 6.93 -7.56
N SER A 8 1.04 7.73 -8.29
CA SER A 8 0.73 7.43 -9.69
C SER A 8 1.99 7.43 -10.57
N ASP A 9 2.91 8.37 -10.34
CA ASP A 9 4.15 8.43 -11.11
C ASP A 9 5.12 7.30 -10.73
N VAL A 10 5.22 6.98 -9.44
CA VAL A 10 6.03 5.84 -8.95
C VAL A 10 5.49 4.52 -9.50
N ARG A 11 4.15 4.34 -9.55
CA ARG A 11 3.53 3.17 -10.18
C ARG A 11 3.92 3.04 -11.66
N ALA A 12 3.91 4.15 -12.39
CA ALA A 12 4.22 4.14 -13.81
C ALA A 12 5.71 3.96 -14.10
N ARG A 13 6.59 4.53 -13.26
CA ARG A 13 8.03 4.64 -13.52
C ARG A 13 8.85 4.44 -12.24
N PRO A 14 8.81 3.27 -11.59
CA PRO A 14 9.50 3.04 -10.31
C PRO A 14 11.01 3.27 -10.41
N ASN A 15 11.63 2.94 -11.53
CA ASN A 15 13.06 3.14 -11.77
C ASN A 15 13.49 4.62 -11.71
N ALA A 16 12.60 5.57 -12.04
CA ALA A 16 12.88 7.01 -11.94
C ALA A 16 13.07 7.48 -10.48
N TYR A 17 12.61 6.67 -9.52
CA TYR A 17 12.73 6.88 -8.09
C TYR A 17 13.79 5.96 -7.45
N GLY A 18 14.60 5.27 -8.26
CA GLY A 18 15.60 4.31 -7.77
C GLY A 18 15.01 3.00 -7.24
N LEU A 19 13.75 2.70 -7.55
CA LEU A 19 13.05 1.49 -7.12
C LEU A 19 13.05 0.46 -8.26
N ASN A 20 13.31 -0.80 -7.95
CA ASN A 20 13.28 -1.90 -8.92
C ASN A 20 11.88 -2.45 -9.21
N GLY A 21 10.85 -1.85 -8.60
CA GLY A 21 9.45 -2.24 -8.79
C GLY A 21 9.01 -3.46 -7.98
N SER A 22 9.86 -4.03 -7.13
CA SER A 22 9.44 -5.11 -6.22
C SER A 22 8.48 -4.59 -5.16
N PHE A 23 7.59 -5.47 -4.69
CA PHE A 23 6.60 -5.10 -3.67
C PHE A 23 7.28 -4.61 -2.38
N ARG A 24 8.38 -5.24 -1.98
CA ARG A 24 9.11 -4.87 -0.75
C ARG A 24 9.70 -3.46 -0.82
N GLU A 25 10.32 -3.09 -1.94
CA GLU A 25 10.88 -1.74 -2.09
C GLU A 25 9.80 -0.68 -2.14
N LEU A 26 8.68 -0.95 -2.83
CA LEU A 26 7.54 -0.04 -2.88
C LEU A 26 6.89 0.12 -1.50
N VAL A 27 6.80 -0.94 -0.70
CA VAL A 27 6.35 -0.86 0.71
C VAL A 27 7.28 0.02 1.55
N ALA A 28 8.60 -0.17 1.41
CA ALA A 28 9.58 0.66 2.12
C ALA A 28 9.48 2.13 1.70
N PHE A 29 9.29 2.41 0.41
CA PHE A 29 9.09 3.75 -0.13
C PHE A 29 7.84 4.42 0.47
N VAL A 30 6.70 3.74 0.45
CA VAL A 30 5.44 4.25 1.01
C VAL A 30 5.56 4.52 2.51
N ASN A 31 6.25 3.64 3.26
CA ASN A 31 6.54 3.89 4.68
C ASN A 31 7.42 5.12 4.88
N GLY A 32 8.43 5.35 4.03
CA GLY A 32 9.25 6.56 4.07
C GLY A 32 8.41 7.82 3.86
N CYS A 33 7.49 7.81 2.90
CA CYS A 33 6.53 8.89 2.70
C CYS A 33 5.64 9.11 3.93
N ASN A 34 5.12 8.04 4.53
CA ASN A 34 4.28 8.12 5.71
C ASN A 34 5.04 8.66 6.93
N ALA A 35 6.29 8.26 7.12
CA ALA A 35 7.16 8.77 8.18
C ALA A 35 7.41 10.28 8.02
N ALA A 36 7.64 10.74 6.78
CA ALA A 36 7.82 12.16 6.48
C ALA A 36 6.57 13.01 6.77
N THR A 37 5.38 12.41 6.84
CA THR A 37 4.13 13.09 7.22
C THR A 37 3.77 12.90 8.70
N GLY A 38 4.68 12.44 9.56
CA GLY A 38 4.34 12.17 10.96
C GLY A 38 3.30 11.05 11.12
N THR A 39 3.29 10.07 10.20
CA THR A 39 2.37 8.91 10.14
C THR A 39 0.93 9.18 9.72
N ASP A 40 0.60 10.42 9.36
CA ASP A 40 -0.75 10.81 8.94
C ASP A 40 -1.18 10.25 7.57
N LEU A 41 -0.24 10.02 6.65
CA LEU A 41 -0.55 9.63 5.27
C LEU A 41 -1.31 8.31 5.16
N LEU A 42 -0.98 7.35 6.02
CA LEU A 42 -1.61 6.03 6.07
C LEU A 42 -2.60 5.89 7.23
N HIS A 43 -2.95 6.99 7.90
CA HIS A 43 -3.89 6.94 9.03
C HIS A 43 -5.22 6.33 8.57
N GLY A 44 -5.62 5.21 9.16
CA GLY A 44 -6.85 4.49 8.80
C GLY A 44 -6.74 3.59 7.57
N PHE A 45 -5.61 3.57 6.86
CA PHE A 45 -5.42 2.72 5.68
C PHE A 45 -5.51 1.22 6.00
N SER A 46 -4.83 0.77 7.07
CA SER A 46 -4.91 -0.63 7.53
C SER A 46 -6.35 -1.04 7.84
N ARG A 47 -7.12 -0.17 8.51
CA ARG A 47 -8.51 -0.45 8.88
C ARG A 47 -9.38 -0.63 7.64
N ARG A 48 -9.24 0.22 6.62
CA ARG A 48 -9.96 0.06 5.34
C ARG A 48 -9.71 -1.30 4.70
N MET A 49 -8.44 -1.72 4.65
CA MET A 49 -8.10 -3.02 4.07
C MET A 49 -8.61 -4.19 4.90
N ALA A 50 -8.53 -4.10 6.23
CA ALA A 50 -9.08 -5.13 7.11
C ALA A 50 -10.60 -5.28 6.94
N ILE A 51 -11.34 -4.18 6.77
CA ILE A 51 -12.77 -4.20 6.46
C ILE A 51 -13.04 -4.92 5.14
N ARG A 52 -12.26 -4.61 4.09
CA ARG A 52 -12.41 -5.27 2.77
C ARG A 52 -12.09 -6.76 2.83
N LEU A 53 -11.10 -7.14 3.64
CA LEU A 53 -10.67 -8.52 3.80
C LEU A 53 -11.60 -9.31 4.75
N GLY A 54 -12.35 -8.62 5.62
CA GLY A 54 -13.21 -9.20 6.65
C GLY A 54 -12.47 -9.68 7.91
N TRP A 55 -11.15 -9.46 7.98
CA TRP A 55 -10.29 -9.84 9.10
C TRP A 55 -8.98 -9.07 9.07
N GLY A 56 -8.16 -9.20 10.12
CA GLY A 56 -6.80 -8.70 10.15
C GLY A 56 -6.65 -7.25 10.61
N GLU A 57 -7.56 -6.74 11.44
CA GLU A 57 -7.46 -5.39 12.02
C GLU A 57 -6.15 -5.15 12.80
N ASN A 58 -5.54 -6.22 13.31
CA ASN A 58 -4.26 -6.21 14.01
C ASN A 58 -3.04 -6.40 13.09
N LEU A 59 -3.24 -6.54 11.78
CA LEU A 59 -2.17 -6.80 10.83
C LEU A 59 -1.56 -5.52 10.29
N TYR A 60 -0.27 -5.62 10.00
CA TYR A 60 0.45 -4.60 9.26
C TYR A 60 -0.15 -4.42 7.86
N TRP A 61 -0.25 -3.17 7.41
CA TRP A 61 -1.00 -2.78 6.22
C TRP A 61 -0.52 -3.50 4.95
N ALA A 62 0.79 -3.73 4.78
CA ALA A 62 1.31 -4.40 3.58
C ALA A 62 0.98 -5.90 3.58
N LEU A 63 0.80 -6.50 4.76
CA LEU A 63 0.33 -7.88 4.86
C LEU A 63 -1.15 -8.00 4.46
N LEU A 64 -1.95 -6.98 4.77
CA LEU A 64 -3.34 -6.88 4.30
C LEU A 64 -3.40 -6.76 2.77
N VAL A 65 -2.57 -5.89 2.17
CA VAL A 65 -2.42 -5.80 0.70
C VAL A 65 -2.10 -7.16 0.10
N ALA A 66 -1.14 -7.89 0.68
CA ALA A 66 -0.75 -9.20 0.18
C ALA A 66 -1.89 -10.24 0.24
N ASN A 67 -2.67 -10.25 1.32
CA ASN A 67 -3.83 -11.14 1.44
C ASN A 67 -4.99 -10.75 0.51
N ILE A 68 -5.17 -9.46 0.19
CA ILE A 68 -6.12 -9.02 -0.85
C ILE A 68 -5.65 -9.46 -2.23
N ALA A 69 -4.36 -9.35 -2.51
CA ALA A 69 -3.77 -9.69 -3.80
C ALA A 69 -3.79 -11.20 -4.10
N LEU A 70 -3.69 -12.02 -3.06
CA LEU A 70 -3.57 -13.48 -3.13
C LEU A 70 -4.69 -14.18 -2.33
N PRO A 71 -5.98 -14.08 -2.73
CA PRO A 71 -7.10 -14.56 -1.92
C PRO A 71 -7.11 -16.09 -1.72
N SER A 72 -6.46 -16.84 -2.61
CA SER A 72 -6.34 -18.30 -2.51
C SER A 72 -5.26 -18.77 -1.53
N ALA A 73 -4.46 -17.85 -0.95
CA ALA A 73 -3.39 -18.17 -0.03
C ALA A 73 -3.39 -17.21 1.17
N ARG A 74 -3.36 -17.76 2.39
CA ARG A 74 -3.20 -16.92 3.58
C ARG A 74 -1.74 -16.51 3.71
N VAL A 75 -1.44 -15.24 3.44
CA VAL A 75 -0.09 -14.69 3.59
C VAL A 75 0.14 -14.33 5.05
N GLN A 76 1.09 -15.02 5.69
CA GLN A 76 1.46 -14.79 7.09
C GLN A 76 2.72 -13.93 7.25
N SER A 77 3.59 -13.90 6.23
CA SER A 77 4.80 -13.08 6.21
C SER A 77 5.10 -12.61 4.80
N LEU A 78 5.63 -11.38 4.68
CA LEU A 78 6.12 -10.82 3.42
C LEU A 78 7.46 -11.44 2.97
N ASP A 79 8.18 -12.12 3.87
CA ASP A 79 9.42 -12.83 3.55
C ASP A 79 9.17 -14.09 2.72
N ASN A 80 7.96 -14.65 2.80
CA ASN A 80 7.58 -15.85 2.06
C ASN A 80 7.06 -15.55 0.65
N LEU A 81 6.98 -14.27 0.27
CA LEU A 81 6.50 -13.86 -1.05
C LEU A 81 7.64 -13.91 -2.06
N GLY A 82 7.52 -14.82 -3.03
CA GLY A 82 8.42 -14.87 -4.18
C GLY A 82 8.15 -13.75 -5.19
N ARG A 83 9.18 -13.36 -5.96
CA ARG A 83 9.09 -12.31 -6.99
C ARG A 83 8.01 -12.55 -8.05
N GLN A 84 7.60 -13.79 -8.26
CA GLN A 84 6.49 -14.14 -9.14
C GLN A 84 5.17 -13.46 -8.79
N TYR A 85 5.01 -12.98 -7.55
CA TYR A 85 3.82 -12.25 -7.11
C TYR A 85 3.98 -10.73 -7.15
N ASP A 86 5.18 -10.19 -7.40
CA ASP A 86 5.46 -8.75 -7.30
C ASP A 86 4.52 -7.92 -8.18
N GLU A 87 4.30 -8.31 -9.43
CA GLU A 87 3.40 -7.59 -10.33
C GLU A 87 1.98 -7.49 -9.76
N ARG A 88 1.43 -8.61 -9.26
CA ARG A 88 0.09 -8.65 -8.68
C ARG A 88 0.01 -7.85 -7.37
N LEU A 89 1.01 -8.00 -6.50
CA LEU A 89 1.09 -7.32 -5.22
C LEU A 89 1.20 -5.80 -5.38
N THR A 90 2.00 -5.35 -6.34
CA THR A 90 2.23 -3.93 -6.60
C THR A 90 1.04 -3.28 -7.30
N ALA A 91 0.36 -4.00 -8.19
CA ALA A 91 -0.91 -3.54 -8.76
C ALA A 91 -1.93 -3.26 -7.66
N VAL A 92 -2.17 -4.24 -6.78
CA VAL A 92 -3.12 -4.08 -5.65
C VAL A 92 -2.67 -3.01 -4.68
N LEU A 93 -1.36 -2.92 -4.37
CA LEU A 93 -0.81 -1.86 -3.53
C LEU A 93 -1.23 -0.48 -4.01
N PHE A 94 -0.96 -0.18 -5.28
CA PHE A 94 -1.24 1.14 -5.82
C PHE A 94 -2.72 1.37 -6.07
N ASP A 95 -3.49 0.34 -6.46
CA ASP A 95 -4.94 0.46 -6.58
C ASP A 95 -5.57 0.85 -5.24
N GLU A 96 -5.26 0.12 -4.17
CA GLU A 96 -5.77 0.40 -2.82
C GLU A 96 -5.29 1.74 -2.27
N LEU A 97 -4.00 2.06 -2.46
CA LEU A 97 -3.41 3.30 -1.95
C LEU A 97 -3.97 4.54 -2.66
N LEU A 98 -4.06 4.51 -4.00
CA LEU A 98 -4.58 5.66 -4.76
C LEU A 98 -6.08 5.84 -4.54
N ASP A 99 -6.84 4.75 -4.47
CA ASP A 99 -8.26 4.78 -4.11
C ASP A 99 -8.46 5.34 -2.69
N PHE A 100 -7.63 4.90 -1.72
CA PHE A 100 -7.64 5.44 -0.36
C PHE A 100 -7.40 6.94 -0.32
N LEU A 101 -6.35 7.42 -0.98
CA LEU A 101 -5.99 8.84 -0.98
C LEU A 101 -7.00 9.70 -1.76
N SER A 102 -7.68 9.13 -2.75
CA SER A 102 -8.71 9.84 -3.54
C SER A 102 -10.06 9.87 -2.85
N SER A 103 -10.34 8.85 -2.02
CA SER A 103 -11.58 8.74 -1.24
C SER A 103 -11.56 9.54 0.05
N ALA A 104 -10.39 9.99 0.52
CA ALA A 104 -10.27 10.78 1.74
C ALA A 104 -11.03 12.11 1.57
N PRO A 105 -12.21 12.28 2.19
CA PRO A 105 -12.96 13.52 2.07
C PRO A 105 -12.19 14.61 2.82
N GLY A 106 -12.37 15.86 2.40
CA GLY A 106 -12.01 17.05 3.17
C GLY A 106 -12.82 17.21 4.46
N GLU A 107 -12.95 16.16 5.26
CA GLU A 107 -13.50 16.20 6.62
C GLU A 107 -12.35 16.08 7.63
N ARG A 108 -11.51 17.12 7.62
CA ARG A 108 -10.80 17.57 8.81
C ARG A 108 -11.44 18.91 9.19
N SER A 109 -12.68 18.88 9.66
CA SER A 109 -13.36 20.04 10.24
C SER A 109 -13.88 19.68 11.62
N SER A 110 -13.30 20.38 12.60
CA SER A 110 -13.70 20.57 14.00
C SER A 110 -13.44 19.44 14.98
#